data_AF-A0A0R1MM92-F1
#
_entry.id   AF-A0A0R1MM92-F1
#
_cell.length_a   1.000
_cell.length_b   1.000
_cell.length_c   1.000
_cell.angle_alpha   90.00
_cell.angle_beta   90.00
_cell.angle_gamma   90.00
#
_symmetry.space_group_name_H-M   'P 1'
#
loop_
_entity.id
_entity.type
_entity.pdbx_description
1 polymer ?
#
loop_
_entity_poly.entity_id
_entity_poly.type
_entity_poly.pdbx_seq_one_letter_code
_entity_poly.pdbx_strand_id
1 'polypeptide(L)'
;MLAVCLPAYKWNRSNITRLRNAGKTEMAPVIMVPGSSATQNRFDSLIAELGQEAPQHHSVLKVVVKTNGKVTTSGVINRNDNQPFIVISFQNNKDGKTNIDKQAVWLNTAVKQLISIYHFNHFSALGHSNGGLILALFFERYLKQTPALRVDRFMTIATPYNETSTSTVYKTSMFKELYNYREGLPESLVMYSIAGTENYTSDGTVPYNSVNYAKYIFQSEIRSFTEITVTGANTAHSDLPQNKQIVSLIGQYILRENFPKLNDQSQRRH
;
A
#
# COMPACT_ATOMS: atom_id res chain seq x y z
N MET A 1 2.59 33.47 -46.48
CA MET A 1 2.80 33.29 -45.03
C MET A 1 1.62 32.54 -44.35
N LEU A 2 1.16 31.40 -44.88
CA LEU A 2 0.02 30.65 -44.29
C LEU A 2 0.31 29.17 -44.02
N ALA A 3 1.48 28.64 -44.41
CA ALA A 3 1.79 27.22 -44.28
C ALA A 3 2.46 26.81 -42.94
N VAL A 4 2.90 27.77 -42.11
CA VAL A 4 3.65 27.49 -40.87
C VAL A 4 2.73 27.42 -39.62
N CYS A 5 1.50 27.94 -39.70
CA CYS A 5 0.62 28.03 -38.52
C CYS A 5 -0.08 26.70 -38.17
N LEU A 6 -0.35 25.83 -39.15
CA LEU A 6 -1.04 24.54 -38.92
C LEU A 6 -0.20 23.50 -38.16
N PRO A 7 1.11 23.28 -38.45
CA PRO A 7 1.93 22.36 -37.67
C PRO A 7 2.18 22.87 -36.25
N ALA A 8 2.38 24.19 -36.06
CA ALA A 8 2.55 24.79 -34.73
C ALA A 8 1.28 24.64 -33.87
N TYR A 9 0.09 24.83 -34.44
CA TYR A 9 -1.18 24.69 -33.69
C TYR A 9 -1.46 23.23 -33.27
N LYS A 10 -1.18 22.26 -34.15
CA LYS A 10 -1.32 20.82 -33.82
C LYS A 10 -0.28 20.35 -32.80
N TRP A 11 0.96 20.85 -32.89
CA TRP A 11 2.03 20.52 -31.94
C TRP A 11 1.79 21.14 -30.56
N ASN A 12 1.20 22.33 -30.51
CA ASN A 12 0.85 22.97 -29.24
C ASN A 12 -0.32 22.26 -28.55
N ARG A 13 -1.33 21.78 -29.30
CA ARG A 13 -2.42 20.96 -28.71
C ARG A 13 -1.93 19.61 -28.18
N SER A 14 -1.03 18.91 -28.87
CA SER A 14 -0.50 17.64 -28.38
C SER A 14 0.39 17.81 -27.16
N ASN A 15 1.16 18.91 -27.07
CA ASN A 15 1.93 19.25 -25.88
C ASN A 15 1.04 19.71 -24.71
N ILE A 16 0.00 20.50 -24.94
CA ILE A 16 -0.97 20.91 -23.90
C ILE A 16 -1.77 19.71 -23.39
N THR A 17 -2.17 18.77 -24.26
CA THR A 17 -2.82 17.52 -23.84
C THR A 17 -1.85 16.60 -23.09
N ARG A 18 -0.58 16.53 -23.50
CA ARG A 18 0.48 15.84 -22.72
C ARG A 18 0.71 16.49 -21.36
N LEU A 19 0.71 17.81 -21.26
CA LEU A 19 0.90 18.55 -20.01
C LEU A 19 -0.34 18.44 -19.09
N ARG A 20 -1.57 18.50 -19.63
CA ARG A 20 -2.81 18.20 -18.88
C ARG A 20 -2.84 16.75 -18.38
N ASN A 21 -2.32 15.80 -19.16
CA ASN A 21 -2.25 14.39 -18.78
C ASN A 21 -0.98 14.02 -17.98
N ALA A 22 -0.03 14.94 -17.81
CA ALA A 22 1.18 14.75 -17.02
C ALA A 22 1.03 15.25 -15.57
N GLY A 23 0.01 16.06 -15.29
CA GLY A 23 -0.34 16.47 -13.93
C GLY A 23 -0.96 15.31 -13.14
N LYS A 24 -0.75 15.29 -11.82
CA LYS A 24 -1.46 14.38 -10.92
C LYS A 24 -2.96 14.68 -10.95
N THR A 25 -3.78 13.64 -10.95
CA THR A 25 -5.23 13.77 -10.79
C THR A 25 -5.57 14.32 -9.40
N GLU A 26 -6.73 14.94 -9.24
CA GLU A 26 -7.19 15.37 -7.91
C GLU A 26 -7.47 14.16 -7.01
N MET A 27 -8.13 13.13 -7.56
CA MET A 27 -8.35 11.87 -6.87
C MET A 27 -7.05 11.06 -6.77
N ALA A 28 -6.72 10.68 -5.53
CA ALA A 28 -5.54 9.93 -5.12
C ALA A 28 -5.93 8.87 -4.08
N PRO A 29 -6.48 7.71 -4.49
CA PRO A 29 -6.99 6.72 -3.54
C PRO A 29 -5.89 6.15 -2.64
N VAL A 30 -6.30 5.59 -1.51
CA VAL A 30 -5.45 4.71 -0.69
C VAL A 30 -5.85 3.28 -0.97
N ILE A 31 -4.99 2.52 -1.65
CA ILE A 31 -5.19 1.11 -1.93
C ILE A 31 -4.69 0.29 -0.75
N MET A 32 -5.60 -0.46 -0.11
CA MET A 32 -5.31 -1.27 1.06
C MET A 32 -5.40 -2.75 0.70
N VAL A 33 -4.36 -3.53 1.03
CA VAL A 33 -4.31 -4.99 0.75
C VAL A 33 -4.07 -5.75 2.06
N PRO A 34 -4.98 -6.64 2.48
CA PRO A 34 -4.85 -7.39 3.72
C PRO A 34 -3.97 -8.63 3.55
N GLY A 35 -3.60 -9.26 4.67
CA GLY A 35 -2.84 -10.51 4.72
C GLY A 35 -3.65 -11.78 4.42
N SER A 36 -3.04 -12.94 4.67
CA SER A 36 -3.69 -14.24 4.44
C SER A 36 -4.84 -14.51 5.38
N SER A 37 -5.74 -15.40 4.95
CA SER A 37 -6.98 -15.79 5.66
C SER A 37 -7.90 -14.60 6.01
N ALA A 38 -7.57 -13.41 5.52
CA ALA A 38 -8.33 -12.20 5.70
C ALA A 38 -9.40 -12.09 4.63
N THR A 39 -10.60 -11.70 5.04
CA THR A 39 -11.63 -11.24 4.11
C THR A 39 -11.45 -9.74 3.83
N GLN A 40 -12.25 -9.20 2.91
CA GLN A 40 -12.34 -7.76 2.66
C GLN A 40 -12.65 -6.90 3.90
N ASN A 41 -13.04 -7.51 5.02
CA ASN A 41 -13.38 -6.81 6.26
C ASN A 41 -12.20 -6.62 7.22
N ARG A 42 -10.99 -7.12 6.89
CA ARG A 42 -9.83 -7.03 7.81
C ARG A 42 -9.43 -5.59 8.14
N PHE A 43 -9.71 -4.64 7.26
CA PHE A 43 -9.46 -3.22 7.53
C PHE A 43 -10.66 -2.49 8.11
N ASP A 44 -11.80 -3.14 8.37
CA ASP A 44 -13.02 -2.43 8.80
C ASP A 44 -12.81 -1.67 10.11
N SER A 45 -12.22 -2.31 11.11
CA SER A 45 -11.89 -1.65 12.38
C SER A 45 -10.86 -0.53 12.21
N LEU A 46 -9.81 -0.75 11.39
CA LEU A 46 -8.81 0.27 11.10
C LEU A 46 -9.46 1.49 10.42
N ILE A 47 -10.30 1.26 9.42
CA ILE A 47 -10.98 2.30 8.67
C ILE A 47 -11.98 3.04 9.56
N ALA A 48 -12.68 2.34 10.45
CA ALA A 48 -13.58 2.95 11.42
C ALA A 48 -12.81 3.88 12.39
N GLU A 49 -11.66 3.45 12.91
CA GLU A 49 -10.80 4.27 13.77
C GLU A 49 -10.20 5.46 13.01
N LEU A 50 -9.71 5.24 11.78
CA LEU A 50 -9.25 6.33 10.90
C LEU A 50 -10.37 7.34 10.66
N GLY A 51 -11.60 6.89 10.41
CA GLY A 51 -12.74 7.79 10.19
C GLY A 51 -13.19 8.56 11.43
N GLN A 52 -12.85 8.09 12.64
CA GLN A 52 -13.12 8.83 13.88
C GLN A 52 -12.06 9.90 14.17
N GLU A 53 -10.80 9.63 13.81
CA GLU A 53 -9.66 10.50 14.13
C GLU A 53 -9.28 11.43 12.96
N ALA A 54 -9.65 11.09 11.72
CA ALA A 54 -9.37 11.85 10.51
C ALA A 54 -10.21 13.13 10.43
N PRO A 55 -9.63 14.29 10.10
CA PRO A 55 -10.38 15.50 9.79
C PRO A 55 -11.27 15.38 8.54
N GLN A 56 -10.93 14.48 7.60
CA GLN A 56 -11.67 14.27 6.37
C GLN A 56 -12.39 12.92 6.35
N HIS A 57 -13.55 12.89 5.71
CA HIS A 57 -14.31 11.66 5.52
C HIS A 57 -13.89 10.97 4.22
N HIS A 58 -13.44 9.72 4.32
CA HIS A 58 -13.01 8.88 3.20
C HIS A 58 -14.05 7.81 2.90
N SER A 59 -14.58 7.79 1.67
CA SER A 59 -15.47 6.74 1.20
C SER A 59 -14.72 5.42 0.96
N VAL A 60 -15.43 4.30 1.06
CA VAL A 60 -14.81 2.96 1.06
C VAL A 60 -15.38 2.11 -0.07
N LEU A 61 -14.49 1.64 -0.93
CA LEU A 61 -14.78 0.62 -1.93
C LEU A 61 -14.05 -0.67 -1.58
N LYS A 62 -14.79 -1.76 -1.40
CA LYS A 62 -14.24 -3.09 -1.21
C LYS A 62 -14.25 -3.85 -2.53
N VAL A 63 -13.12 -4.41 -2.90
CA VAL A 63 -12.86 -5.11 -4.14
C VAL A 63 -12.42 -6.53 -3.81
N VAL A 64 -13.07 -7.53 -4.41
CA VAL A 64 -12.69 -8.94 -4.29
C VAL A 64 -12.34 -9.46 -5.67
N VAL A 65 -11.11 -9.94 -5.84
CA VAL A 65 -10.67 -10.62 -7.07
C VAL A 65 -10.86 -12.13 -6.91
N LYS A 66 -11.70 -12.71 -7.77
CA LYS A 66 -11.95 -14.16 -7.80
C LYS A 66 -10.81 -14.90 -8.48
N THR A 67 -10.70 -16.21 -8.23
CA THR A 67 -9.63 -17.05 -8.80
C THR A 67 -9.65 -17.14 -10.33
N ASN A 68 -10.81 -16.87 -10.95
CA ASN A 68 -10.97 -16.75 -12.39
C ASN A 68 -10.69 -15.33 -12.94
N GLY A 69 -10.18 -14.42 -12.12
CA GLY A 69 -9.89 -13.03 -12.49
C GLY A 69 -11.10 -12.09 -12.46
N LYS A 70 -12.32 -12.58 -12.18
CA LYS A 70 -13.50 -11.71 -12.06
C LYS A 70 -13.38 -10.83 -10.82
N VAL A 71 -13.57 -9.52 -11.01
CA VAL A 71 -13.60 -8.54 -9.92
C VAL A 71 -15.05 -8.30 -9.50
N THR A 72 -15.31 -8.33 -8.19
CA THR A 72 -16.59 -7.91 -7.60
C THR A 72 -16.35 -6.78 -6.61
N THR A 73 -17.25 -5.82 -6.56
CA THR A 73 -17.14 -4.64 -5.68
C THR A 73 -18.33 -4.55 -4.72
N SER A 74 -18.10 -3.94 -3.56
CA SER A 74 -19.14 -3.48 -2.63
C SER A 74 -18.72 -2.16 -1.98
N GLY A 75 -19.67 -1.37 -1.50
CA GLY A 75 -19.41 0.04 -1.13
C GLY A 75 -19.43 0.97 -2.33
N VAL A 76 -19.14 2.26 -2.11
CA VAL A 76 -19.26 3.34 -3.09
C VAL A 76 -18.15 4.36 -2.86
N ILE A 77 -17.58 4.90 -3.94
CA ILE A 77 -16.74 6.09 -3.89
C ILE A 77 -17.66 7.31 -4.05
N ASN A 78 -17.65 8.19 -3.04
CA ASN A 78 -18.51 9.38 -3.04
C ASN A 78 -18.05 10.39 -4.10
N ARG A 79 -19.01 11.14 -4.65
CA ARG A 79 -18.70 12.24 -5.54
C ARG A 79 -17.90 13.30 -4.77
N ASN A 80 -16.80 13.79 -5.36
CA ASN A 80 -15.86 14.75 -4.78
C ASN A 80 -15.00 14.23 -3.62
N ASP A 81 -15.00 12.92 -3.37
CA ASP A 81 -13.97 12.33 -2.52
C ASP A 81 -12.67 12.16 -3.30
N ASN A 82 -11.64 12.91 -2.89
CA ASN A 82 -10.34 12.92 -3.53
C ASN A 82 -9.35 11.93 -2.92
N GLN A 83 -9.67 11.26 -1.81
CA GLN A 83 -8.78 10.28 -1.18
C GLN A 83 -9.53 9.02 -0.70
N PRO A 84 -10.37 8.38 -1.55
CA PRO A 84 -11.16 7.24 -1.12
C PRO A 84 -10.27 6.04 -0.75
N PHE A 85 -10.76 5.22 0.18
CA PHE A 85 -10.12 3.96 0.54
C PHE A 85 -10.62 2.84 -0.36
N ILE A 86 -9.68 2.13 -1.00
CA ILE A 86 -9.99 0.99 -1.85
C ILE A 86 -9.34 -0.26 -1.25
N VAL A 87 -10.15 -1.11 -0.62
CA VAL A 87 -9.68 -2.37 -0.04
C VAL A 87 -9.72 -3.45 -1.12
N ILE A 88 -8.55 -3.95 -1.54
CA ILE A 88 -8.46 -5.03 -2.53
C ILE A 88 -8.09 -6.34 -1.81
N SER A 89 -8.97 -7.32 -1.92
CA SER A 89 -8.83 -8.65 -1.34
C SER A 89 -9.00 -9.73 -2.40
N PHE A 90 -8.64 -10.97 -2.06
CA PHE A 90 -8.59 -12.08 -3.00
C PHE A 90 -9.45 -13.24 -2.50
N GLN A 91 -10.21 -13.88 -3.40
CA GLN A 91 -10.93 -15.11 -3.07
C GLN A 91 -9.97 -16.21 -2.61
N ASN A 92 -8.81 -16.32 -3.26
CA ASN A 92 -7.70 -17.12 -2.76
C ASN A 92 -6.76 -16.22 -1.94
N ASN A 93 -6.97 -16.19 -0.64
CA ASN A 93 -6.20 -15.46 0.36
C ASN A 93 -5.26 -16.38 1.15
N LYS A 94 -4.81 -17.50 0.57
CA LYS A 94 -3.91 -18.44 1.25
C LYS A 94 -2.48 -17.91 1.31
N ASP A 95 -1.74 -18.34 2.33
CA ASP A 95 -0.31 -18.11 2.49
C ASP A 95 0.54 -18.79 1.42
N GLY A 96 1.82 -18.41 1.40
CA GLY A 96 2.86 -19.06 0.62
C GLY A 96 3.11 -18.41 -0.73
N LYS A 97 4.38 -18.47 -1.16
CA LYS A 97 4.89 -17.79 -2.35
C LYS A 97 4.01 -17.95 -3.59
N THR A 98 3.64 -19.17 -3.94
CA THR A 98 2.81 -19.44 -5.13
C THR A 98 1.46 -18.71 -5.13
N ASN A 99 0.88 -18.49 -3.95
CA ASN A 99 -0.37 -17.74 -3.82
C ASN A 99 -0.11 -16.24 -3.90
N ILE A 100 0.95 -15.75 -3.24
CA ILE A 100 1.36 -14.34 -3.26
C ILE A 100 1.69 -13.87 -4.69
N ASP A 101 2.38 -14.69 -5.48
CA ASP A 101 2.69 -14.40 -6.89
C ASP A 101 1.40 -14.20 -7.71
N LYS A 102 0.42 -15.09 -7.51
CA LYS A 102 -0.89 -14.98 -8.18
C LYS A 102 -1.68 -13.77 -7.71
N GLN A 103 -1.63 -13.47 -6.41
CA GLN A 103 -2.30 -12.31 -5.83
C GLN A 103 -1.72 -11.00 -6.37
N ALA A 104 -0.41 -10.92 -6.64
CA ALA A 104 0.19 -9.74 -7.28
C ALA A 104 -0.29 -9.55 -8.73
N VAL A 105 -0.49 -10.65 -9.48
CA VAL A 105 -1.13 -10.61 -10.81
C VAL A 105 -2.59 -10.15 -10.71
N TRP A 106 -3.35 -10.69 -9.76
CA TRP A 106 -4.74 -10.29 -9.54
C TRP A 106 -4.88 -8.84 -9.09
N LEU A 107 -3.94 -8.35 -8.27
CA LEU A 107 -3.88 -6.95 -7.88
C LEU A 107 -3.69 -6.06 -9.12
N ASN A 108 -2.78 -6.42 -10.03
CA ASN A 108 -2.60 -5.70 -11.30
C ASN A 108 -3.89 -5.66 -12.13
N THR A 109 -4.62 -6.77 -12.22
CA THR A 109 -5.92 -6.82 -12.90
C THR A 109 -6.93 -5.86 -12.27
N ALA A 110 -7.06 -5.90 -10.94
CA ALA A 110 -7.98 -5.02 -10.22
C ALA A 110 -7.61 -3.53 -10.39
N VAL A 111 -6.33 -3.18 -10.23
CA VAL A 111 -5.84 -1.81 -10.36
C VAL A 111 -6.12 -1.25 -11.76
N LYS A 112 -5.85 -2.03 -12.83
CA LYS A 112 -6.17 -1.60 -14.20
C LYS A 112 -7.66 -1.33 -14.40
N GLN A 113 -8.52 -2.18 -13.85
CA GLN A 113 -9.97 -1.97 -13.91
C GLN A 113 -10.41 -0.73 -13.12
N LEU A 114 -9.86 -0.51 -11.93
CA LEU A 114 -10.16 0.67 -11.12
C LEU A 114 -9.75 1.97 -11.81
N ILE A 115 -8.58 1.99 -12.46
CA ILE A 115 -8.11 3.14 -13.25
C ILE A 115 -9.04 3.40 -14.44
N SER A 116 -9.56 2.37 -15.09
CA SER A 116 -10.50 2.57 -16.21
C SER A 116 -11.85 3.17 -15.78
N ILE A 117 -12.23 3.01 -14.51
CA ILE A 117 -13.51 3.49 -13.95
C ILE A 117 -13.35 4.87 -13.31
N TYR A 118 -12.31 5.05 -12.49
CA TYR A 118 -12.14 6.22 -11.62
C TYR A 118 -11.07 7.20 -12.12
N HIS A 119 -10.30 6.83 -13.15
CA HIS A 119 -9.36 7.70 -13.86
C HIS A 119 -8.28 8.39 -12.99
N PHE A 120 -7.96 7.86 -11.81
CA PHE A 120 -6.80 8.33 -11.03
C PHE A 120 -5.49 7.88 -11.69
N ASN A 121 -4.45 8.71 -11.58
CA ASN A 121 -3.11 8.40 -12.09
C ASN A 121 -2.04 8.32 -11.00
N HIS A 122 -2.41 8.50 -9.74
CA HIS A 122 -1.54 8.23 -8.62
C HIS A 122 -2.33 7.74 -7.39
N PHE A 123 -1.65 7.03 -6.49
CA PHE A 123 -2.27 6.48 -5.29
C PHE A 123 -1.23 6.29 -4.18
N SER A 124 -1.71 6.12 -2.94
CA SER A 124 -0.89 5.58 -1.84
C SER A 124 -1.32 4.16 -1.51
N ALA A 125 -0.44 3.38 -0.90
CA ALA A 125 -0.67 1.97 -0.64
C ALA A 125 -0.43 1.60 0.82
N LEU A 126 -1.28 0.71 1.34
CA LEU A 126 -1.18 0.13 2.66
C LEU A 126 -1.25 -1.39 2.58
N GLY A 127 -0.21 -2.09 3.01
CA GLY A 127 -0.17 -3.55 3.08
C GLY A 127 -0.12 -4.04 4.51
N HIS A 128 -1.04 -4.91 4.92
CA HIS A 128 -0.94 -5.62 6.20
C HIS A 128 -0.46 -7.05 5.95
N SER A 129 0.52 -7.52 6.72
CA SER A 129 1.07 -8.87 6.60
C SER A 129 1.45 -9.19 5.14
N ASN A 130 0.98 -10.30 4.56
CA ASN A 130 1.24 -10.65 3.16
C ASN A 130 0.74 -9.62 2.14
N GLY A 131 -0.22 -8.76 2.50
CA GLY A 131 -0.65 -7.64 1.65
C GLY A 131 0.50 -6.73 1.26
N GLY A 132 1.49 -6.55 2.14
CA GLY A 132 2.71 -5.81 1.82
C GLY A 132 3.62 -6.54 0.83
N LEU A 133 3.72 -7.87 0.89
CA LEU A 133 4.48 -8.66 -0.11
C LEU A 133 3.83 -8.58 -1.48
N ILE A 134 2.50 -8.68 -1.53
CA ILE A 134 1.70 -8.59 -2.77
C ILE A 134 1.89 -7.22 -3.42
N LEU A 135 1.82 -6.13 -2.64
CA LEU A 135 2.05 -4.77 -3.12
C LEU A 135 3.49 -4.56 -3.59
N ALA A 136 4.48 -5.06 -2.86
CA ALA A 136 5.89 -4.95 -3.23
C ALA A 136 6.16 -5.62 -4.59
N LEU A 137 5.73 -6.89 -4.77
CA LEU A 137 5.85 -7.59 -6.05
C LEU A 137 5.09 -6.87 -7.18
N PHE A 138 3.93 -6.28 -6.87
CA PHE A 138 3.19 -5.48 -7.84
C PHE A 138 3.98 -4.25 -8.31
N PHE A 139 4.61 -3.51 -7.39
CA PHE A 139 5.44 -2.36 -7.74
C PHE A 139 6.65 -2.75 -8.58
N GLU A 140 7.37 -3.80 -8.17
CA GLU A 140 8.57 -4.30 -8.84
C GLU A 140 8.29 -4.79 -10.29
N ARG A 141 7.16 -5.47 -10.51
CA ARG A 141 6.95 -6.26 -11.73
C ARG A 141 5.85 -5.75 -12.64
N TYR A 142 4.77 -5.23 -12.06
CA TYR A 142 3.50 -5.04 -12.78
C TYR A 142 3.11 -3.57 -12.94
N LEU A 143 3.49 -2.69 -12.01
CA LEU A 143 3.17 -1.26 -12.08
C LEU A 143 3.62 -0.61 -13.39
N LYS A 144 4.79 -1.00 -13.92
CA LYS A 144 5.32 -0.53 -15.21
C LYS A 144 4.43 -0.85 -16.43
N GLN A 145 3.48 -1.79 -16.30
CA GLN A 145 2.50 -2.07 -17.34
C GLN A 145 1.41 -0.98 -17.43
N THR A 146 1.39 -0.02 -16.51
CA THR A 146 0.51 1.15 -16.56
C THR A 146 1.36 2.40 -16.37
N PRO A 147 2.09 2.87 -17.41
CA PRO A 147 3.15 3.88 -17.28
C PRO A 147 2.68 5.24 -16.74
N ALA A 148 1.38 5.56 -16.88
CA ALA A 148 0.79 6.77 -16.35
C ALA A 148 0.51 6.70 -14.84
N LEU A 149 0.44 5.49 -14.26
CA LEU A 149 0.14 5.28 -12.84
C LEU A 149 1.40 5.43 -11.99
N ARG A 150 1.29 6.19 -10.89
CA ARG A 150 2.37 6.39 -9.91
C ARG A 150 1.92 5.96 -8.52
N VAL A 151 2.83 5.33 -7.77
CA VAL A 151 2.65 5.15 -6.33
C VAL A 151 3.42 6.26 -5.61
N ASP A 152 2.73 6.99 -4.75
CA ASP A 152 3.31 8.11 -4.01
C ASP A 152 3.95 7.65 -2.71
N ARG A 153 3.21 6.85 -1.95
CA ARG A 153 3.61 6.38 -0.62
C ARG A 153 3.19 4.95 -0.41
N PHE A 154 4.00 4.20 0.31
CA PHE A 154 3.74 2.81 0.65
C PHE A 154 4.00 2.59 2.13
N MET A 155 3.03 2.06 2.85
CA MET A 155 3.20 1.61 4.23
C MET A 155 2.93 0.12 4.33
N THR A 156 3.83 -0.59 5.01
CA THR A 156 3.61 -1.98 5.40
C THR A 156 3.47 -2.11 6.91
N ILE A 157 2.62 -3.02 7.35
CA ILE A 157 2.40 -3.35 8.77
C ILE A 157 2.63 -4.85 8.94
N ALA A 158 3.68 -5.21 9.70
CA ALA A 158 4.04 -6.59 10.00
C ALA A 158 4.19 -7.49 8.76
N THR A 159 4.78 -6.96 7.68
CA THR A 159 4.97 -7.71 6.44
C THR A 159 6.19 -8.63 6.53
N PRO A 160 6.01 -9.95 6.33
CA PRO A 160 7.09 -10.93 6.52
C PRO A 160 7.99 -11.07 5.29
N TYR A 161 8.90 -10.11 5.05
CA TYR A 161 9.76 -10.11 3.85
C TYR A 161 10.67 -11.34 3.74
N ASN A 162 11.02 -11.98 4.86
CA ASN A 162 11.74 -13.26 4.90
C ASN A 162 10.87 -14.40 5.46
N GLU A 163 9.56 -14.35 5.21
CA GLU A 163 8.53 -15.29 5.69
C GLU A 163 8.59 -15.50 7.22
N THR A 164 8.56 -16.74 7.69
CA THR A 164 8.64 -17.09 9.12
C THR A 164 10.09 -17.26 9.61
N SER A 165 11.09 -16.97 8.77
CA SER A 165 12.49 -17.11 9.15
C SER A 165 12.89 -16.08 10.21
N THR A 166 13.51 -16.54 11.30
CA THR A 166 14.14 -15.70 12.31
C THR A 166 15.59 -15.34 11.95
N SER A 167 16.12 -15.89 10.87
CA SER A 167 17.52 -15.73 10.48
C SER A 167 17.81 -14.31 10.01
N THR A 168 19.04 -13.85 10.27
CA THR A 168 19.61 -12.61 9.73
C THR A 168 20.49 -12.83 8.49
N VAL A 169 20.70 -14.10 8.10
CA VAL A 169 21.56 -14.49 6.96
C VAL A 169 20.85 -15.36 5.93
N TYR A 170 19.97 -16.27 6.37
CA TYR A 170 19.21 -17.13 5.48
C TYR A 170 18.19 -16.29 4.71
N LYS A 171 18.03 -16.61 3.43
CA LYS A 171 17.16 -15.90 2.49
C LYS A 171 16.13 -16.89 1.93
N THR A 172 14.87 -16.68 2.26
CA THR A 172 13.77 -17.50 1.73
C THR A 172 13.60 -17.31 0.23
N SER A 173 12.82 -18.18 -0.40
CA SER A 173 12.48 -18.05 -1.83
C SER A 173 11.67 -16.78 -2.09
N MET A 174 10.78 -16.38 -1.18
CA MET A 174 10.04 -15.13 -1.24
C MET A 174 10.98 -13.92 -1.23
N PHE A 175 11.88 -13.84 -0.23
CA PHE A 175 12.83 -12.74 -0.16
C PHE A 175 13.72 -12.65 -1.40
N LYS A 176 14.22 -13.80 -1.88
CA LYS A 176 15.06 -13.85 -3.09
C LYS A 176 14.33 -13.28 -4.30
N GLU A 177 13.03 -13.55 -4.46
CA GLU A 177 12.28 -13.00 -5.58
C GLU A 177 12.13 -11.49 -5.49
N LEU A 178 11.68 -10.97 -4.35
CA LEU A 178 11.57 -9.53 -4.11
C LEU A 178 12.91 -8.83 -4.35
N TYR A 179 13.97 -9.37 -3.75
CA TYR A 179 15.32 -8.86 -3.95
C TYR A 179 15.75 -8.88 -5.42
N ASN A 180 15.43 -9.92 -6.19
CA ASN A 180 15.81 -10.00 -7.60
C ASN A 180 15.08 -9.00 -8.50
N TYR A 181 13.88 -8.54 -8.12
CA TYR A 181 13.08 -7.61 -8.93
C TYR A 181 13.05 -6.17 -8.38
N ARG A 182 13.73 -5.90 -7.26
CA ARG A 182 13.73 -4.60 -6.56
C ARG A 182 14.09 -3.38 -7.44
N GLU A 183 14.93 -3.54 -8.46
CA GLU A 183 15.27 -2.46 -9.41
C GLU A 183 14.07 -1.99 -10.25
N GLY A 184 12.96 -2.74 -10.23
CA GLY A 184 11.68 -2.32 -10.81
C GLY A 184 10.88 -1.37 -9.93
N LEU A 185 11.30 -1.14 -8.68
CA LEU A 185 10.64 -0.20 -7.78
C LEU A 185 10.70 1.24 -8.32
N PRO A 186 9.66 2.05 -8.13
CA PRO A 186 9.72 3.45 -8.53
C PRO A 186 10.70 4.22 -7.65
N GLU A 187 11.74 4.80 -8.26
CA GLU A 187 12.74 5.63 -7.55
C GLU A 187 12.10 6.77 -6.74
N SER A 188 10.92 7.28 -7.14
CA SER A 188 10.22 8.35 -6.43
C SER A 188 9.46 7.89 -5.16
N LEU A 189 9.38 6.58 -4.91
CA LEU A 189 8.57 6.01 -3.82
C LEU A 189 9.10 6.42 -2.44
N VAL A 190 8.17 6.78 -1.56
CA VAL A 190 8.44 6.95 -0.12
C VAL A 190 7.79 5.80 0.64
N MET A 191 8.59 5.04 1.38
CA MET A 191 8.14 3.85 2.09
C MET A 191 8.31 3.93 3.61
N TYR A 192 7.29 3.44 4.32
CA TYR A 192 7.29 3.23 5.75
C TYR A 192 7.09 1.73 6.05
N SER A 193 8.02 1.09 6.75
CA SER A 193 7.86 -0.30 7.20
C SER A 193 7.62 -0.33 8.69
N ILE A 194 6.41 -0.74 9.10
CA ILE A 194 6.03 -0.87 10.50
C ILE A 194 6.25 -2.31 10.94
N ALA A 195 7.10 -2.50 11.93
CA ALA A 195 7.26 -3.77 12.63
C ALA A 195 6.52 -3.73 13.98
N GLY A 196 5.65 -4.71 14.21
CA GLY A 196 5.07 -4.96 15.53
C GLY A 196 5.99 -5.85 16.35
N THR A 197 6.14 -5.57 17.65
CA THR A 197 6.82 -6.49 18.56
C THR A 197 6.06 -6.61 19.88
N GLU A 198 5.48 -7.78 20.13
CA GLU A 198 4.85 -8.10 21.42
C GLU A 198 5.91 -8.36 22.50
N ASN A 199 6.98 -9.08 22.12
CA ASN A 199 8.08 -9.48 23.01
C ASN A 199 9.46 -9.09 22.44
N TYR A 200 9.57 -7.90 21.83
CA TYR A 200 10.80 -7.36 21.22
C TYR A 200 11.41 -8.15 20.04
N THR A 201 10.84 -9.31 19.69
CA THR A 201 11.42 -10.25 18.71
C THR A 201 10.42 -10.74 17.66
N SER A 202 9.12 -10.66 17.95
CA SER A 202 8.03 -11.16 17.12
C SER A 202 6.72 -10.46 17.50
N ASP A 203 5.77 -10.42 16.57
CA ASP A 203 4.37 -9.99 16.79
C ASP A 203 3.43 -11.18 17.16
N GLY A 204 4.03 -12.31 17.54
CA GLY A 204 3.33 -13.57 17.81
C GLY A 204 3.19 -14.48 16.57
N THR A 205 3.36 -13.95 15.35
CA THR A 205 3.29 -14.71 14.08
C THR A 205 4.52 -14.52 13.20
N VAL A 206 4.99 -13.29 13.08
CA VAL A 206 6.07 -12.84 12.20
C VAL A 206 7.26 -12.37 13.06
N PRO A 207 8.45 -12.96 12.87
CA PRO A 207 9.65 -12.46 13.50
C PRO A 207 9.99 -11.04 13.04
N TYR A 208 10.42 -10.17 13.96
CA TYR A 208 10.92 -8.83 13.64
C TYR A 208 12.02 -8.90 12.57
N ASN A 209 12.91 -9.89 12.66
CA ASN A 209 13.98 -10.10 11.67
C ASN A 209 13.43 -10.30 10.25
N SER A 210 12.27 -10.96 10.09
CA SER A 210 11.65 -11.12 8.79
C SER A 210 11.15 -9.79 8.23
N VAL A 211 10.57 -8.93 9.08
CA VAL A 211 10.13 -7.59 8.67
C VAL A 211 11.34 -6.71 8.29
N ASN A 212 12.42 -6.77 9.08
CA ASN A 212 13.63 -5.98 8.90
C ASN A 212 14.36 -6.28 7.56
N TYR A 213 14.05 -7.39 6.89
CA TYR A 213 14.58 -7.66 5.54
C TYR A 213 14.06 -6.67 4.48
N ALA A 214 13.01 -5.90 4.78
CA ALA A 214 12.54 -4.80 3.94
C ALA A 214 13.69 -3.87 3.50
N LYS A 215 14.60 -3.53 4.42
CA LYS A 215 15.67 -2.57 4.15
C LYS A 215 16.56 -2.98 2.96
N TYR A 216 16.77 -4.29 2.77
CA TYR A 216 17.57 -4.83 1.65
C TYR A 216 16.85 -4.76 0.30
N ILE A 217 15.53 -4.63 0.31
CA ILE A 217 14.71 -4.47 -0.89
C ILE A 217 14.61 -2.98 -1.25
N PHE A 218 14.46 -2.09 -0.26
CA PHE A 218 14.04 -0.71 -0.53
C PHE A 218 15.13 0.36 -0.37
N GLN A 219 16.06 0.27 0.60
CA GLN A 219 16.90 1.43 0.99
C GLN A 219 17.71 2.06 -0.14
N SER A 220 18.17 1.28 -1.12
CA SER A 220 18.97 1.76 -2.26
C SER A 220 18.18 1.99 -3.55
N GLU A 221 16.91 1.59 -3.58
CA GLU A 221 16.10 1.53 -4.81
C GLU A 221 15.06 2.66 -4.88
N ILE A 222 14.73 3.29 -3.76
CA ILE A 222 13.66 4.29 -3.66
C ILE A 222 14.12 5.57 -2.96
N ARG A 223 13.32 6.64 -3.08
CA ARG A 223 13.62 7.97 -2.54
C ARG A 223 13.83 7.98 -1.03
N SER A 224 13.03 7.24 -0.28
CA SER A 224 13.13 7.20 1.18
C SER A 224 12.53 5.92 1.73
N PHE A 225 13.25 5.31 2.67
CA PHE A 225 12.81 4.17 3.46
C PHE A 225 12.90 4.52 4.95
N THR A 226 11.81 4.31 5.68
CA THR A 226 11.76 4.51 7.13
C THR A 226 11.19 3.28 7.79
N GLU A 227 11.94 2.67 8.71
CA GLU A 227 11.43 1.61 9.57
C GLU A 227 10.91 2.21 10.88
N ILE A 228 9.76 1.73 11.34
CA ILE A 228 9.11 2.18 12.58
C ILE A 228 8.76 0.94 13.39
N THR A 229 9.26 0.87 14.63
CA THR A 229 8.91 -0.20 15.56
C THR A 229 7.78 0.26 16.47
N VAL A 230 6.73 -0.55 16.56
CA VAL A 230 5.59 -0.34 17.45
C VAL A 230 5.59 -1.46 18.48
N THR A 231 5.69 -1.11 19.77
CA THR A 231 5.80 -2.04 20.89
C THR A 231 4.57 -1.95 21.80
N GLY A 232 4.05 -3.07 22.31
CA GLY A 232 3.01 -3.06 23.35
C GLY A 232 2.00 -4.22 23.27
N ALA A 233 1.09 -4.30 24.25
CA ALA A 233 0.14 -5.41 24.41
C ALA A 233 -0.87 -5.59 23.25
N ASN A 234 -1.04 -4.57 22.39
CA ASN A 234 -1.90 -4.61 21.19
C ASN A 234 -1.05 -4.67 19.91
N THR A 235 0.00 -5.50 19.91
CA THR A 235 0.86 -5.71 18.75
C THR A 235 0.80 -7.13 18.20
N ALA A 236 -0.17 -7.94 18.65
CA ALA A 236 -0.52 -9.21 18.04
C ALA A 236 -0.76 -9.04 16.54
N HIS A 237 -0.28 -9.99 15.74
CA HIS A 237 -0.36 -9.96 14.28
C HIS A 237 -1.77 -9.60 13.73
N SER A 238 -2.84 -10.05 14.40
CA SER A 238 -4.24 -9.76 14.04
C SER A 238 -4.74 -8.38 14.46
N ASP A 239 -4.16 -7.79 15.50
CA ASP A 239 -4.71 -6.64 16.24
C ASP A 239 -3.96 -5.34 15.93
N LEU A 240 -2.80 -5.44 15.27
CA LEU A 240 -2.01 -4.29 14.81
C LEU A 240 -2.82 -3.23 14.03
N PRO A 241 -3.76 -3.57 13.13
CA PRO A 241 -4.58 -2.56 12.47
C PRO A 241 -5.48 -1.74 13.42
N GLN A 242 -5.67 -2.17 14.67
CA GLN A 242 -6.51 -1.50 15.68
C GLN A 242 -5.67 -0.71 16.70
N ASN A 243 -4.34 -0.72 16.55
CA ASN A 243 -3.46 0.02 17.44
C ASN A 243 -3.53 1.53 17.10
N LYS A 244 -3.91 2.37 18.08
CA LYS A 244 -4.00 3.84 17.91
C LYS A 244 -2.69 4.48 17.42
N GLN A 245 -1.54 3.89 17.74
CA GLN A 245 -0.26 4.34 17.19
C GLN A 245 -0.21 4.11 15.68
N ILE A 246 -0.65 2.95 15.20
CA ILE A 246 -0.70 2.63 13.76
C ILE A 246 -1.72 3.53 13.04
N VAL A 247 -2.89 3.78 13.63
CA VAL A 247 -3.87 4.73 13.10
C VAL A 247 -3.25 6.12 12.92
N SER A 248 -2.57 6.62 13.94
CA SER A 248 -1.87 7.92 13.90
C SER A 248 -0.76 7.95 12.84
N LEU A 249 0.03 6.87 12.73
CA LEU A 249 1.07 6.75 11.70
C LEU A 249 0.49 6.76 10.28
N ILE A 250 -0.62 6.06 10.04
CA ILE A 250 -1.32 6.08 8.75
C ILE A 250 -1.84 7.48 8.45
N GLY A 251 -2.50 8.11 9.42
CA GLY A 251 -2.98 9.49 9.31
C GLY A 251 -1.89 10.49 8.93
N GLN A 252 -0.76 10.43 9.63
CA GLN A 252 0.36 11.34 9.43
C GLN A 252 1.12 11.05 8.12
N TYR A 253 1.44 9.79 7.83
CA TYR A 253 2.39 9.45 6.77
C TYR A 253 1.73 9.03 5.46
N ILE A 254 0.53 8.45 5.49
CA ILE A 254 -0.21 8.04 4.30
C ILE A 254 -1.26 9.08 3.92
N LEU A 255 -2.15 9.44 4.85
CA LEU A 255 -3.21 10.43 4.57
C LEU A 255 -2.64 11.86 4.49
N ARG A 256 -1.59 12.14 5.28
CA ARG A 256 -0.99 13.48 5.46
C ARG A 256 -1.98 14.49 6.03
N GLU A 257 -2.76 14.02 6.98
CA GLU A 257 -3.73 14.83 7.70
C GLU A 257 -3.19 15.21 9.07
N ASN A 258 -3.72 16.30 9.63
CA ASN A 258 -3.37 16.76 10.96
C ASN A 258 -4.07 15.90 12.02
N PHE A 259 -3.55 14.69 12.23
CA PHE A 259 -4.00 13.83 13.32
C PHE A 259 -3.55 14.41 14.66
N PRO A 260 -4.34 14.24 15.75
CA PRO A 260 -3.92 14.62 17.09
C PRO A 260 -2.57 13.96 17.43
N LYS A 261 -1.64 14.73 18.00
CA LYS A 261 -0.39 14.14 18.51
C LYS A 261 -0.75 13.12 19.59
N LEU A 262 -0.16 11.92 19.51
CA LEU A 262 -0.26 10.92 20.57
C LEU A 262 0.25 11.57 21.87
N ASN A 263 -0.67 11.94 22.77
CA ASN A 263 -0.29 12.35 24.11
C ASN A 263 0.35 11.14 24.79
N ASP A 264 1.57 11.32 25.27
CA ASP A 264 2.33 10.33 26.02
C ASP A 264 1.61 10.02 27.33
N GLN A 265 0.64 9.09 27.29
CA GLN A 265 -0.14 8.67 28.47
C GLN A 265 0.68 7.81 29.44
N SER A 266 2.00 7.68 29.24
CA SER A 266 2.90 7.04 30.19
C SER A 266 3.14 7.84 31.48
N GLN A 267 2.71 9.12 31.56
CA GLN A 267 2.89 9.96 32.76
C GLN A 267 1.65 10.12 33.66
N ARG A 268 0.56 9.37 33.44
CA ARG A 268 -0.61 9.40 34.34
C ARG A 268 -0.92 8.05 34.98
N ARG A 269 0.01 7.54 35.77
CA ARG A 269 -0.28 6.66 36.91
C ARG A 269 0.68 7.01 38.04
N HIS A 270 0.22 7.90 38.92
CA HIS A 270 0.66 7.94 40.32
C HIS A 270 -0.03 6.81 41.08
#